data_AF-A0A353PBH3-F1
#
_entry.id   AF-A0A353PBH3-F1
#
_cell.length_a   1.000
_cell.length_b   1.000
_cell.length_c   1.000
_cell.angle_alpha   90.00
_cell.angle_beta   90.00
_cell.angle_gamma   90.00
#
_symmetry.space_group_name_H-M   'P 1'
#
loop_
_entity.id
_entity.type
_entity.pdbx_description
1 polymer ?
#
loop_
_entity_poly.entity_id
_entity_poly.type
_entity_poly.pdbx_seq_one_letter_code
_entity_poly.pdbx_strand_id
1 'polypeptide(L)' 'MRAMKTLTLLGLICLSVPAGAAGDAAAGQQKATQVCAACHGPTGNSENAQYPKLAGQYQDYLEHALKGYQ' A
#
# COMPACT_ATOMS: atom_id res chain seq x y z
N MET A 1 -39.14 -24.75 -19.38
CA MET A 1 -38.88 -23.40 -18.82
C MET A 1 -38.07 -23.39 -17.51
N ARG A 2 -38.00 -24.49 -16.72
CA ARG A 2 -37.20 -24.53 -15.48
C ARG A 2 -35.67 -24.60 -15.67
N ALA A 3 -35.19 -25.08 -16.82
CA ALA A 3 -33.75 -25.18 -17.13
C ALA A 3 -33.08 -23.82 -17.47
N MET A 4 -33.86 -22.81 -17.88
CA MET A 4 -33.34 -21.47 -18.19
C MET A 4 -33.05 -20.65 -16.92
N LYS A 5 -33.80 -20.89 -15.84
CA LYS A 5 -33.66 -20.17 -14.56
C LYS A 5 -32.42 -20.58 -13.77
N THR A 6 -31.93 -21.80 -13.96
CA THR A 6 -30.72 -22.30 -13.29
C THR A 6 -29.44 -21.82 -13.97
N LEU A 7 -29.50 -21.40 -15.24
CA LEU A 7 -28.32 -20.92 -15.97
C LEU A 7 -27.95 -19.48 -15.61
N THR A 8 -28.90 -18.66 -15.16
CA THR A 8 -28.66 -17.26 -14.77
C THR A 8 -27.88 -17.12 -13.45
N LEU A 9 -27.90 -18.14 -12.59
CA LEU A 9 -27.31 -18.03 -11.23
C LEU A 9 -25.82 -18.38 -11.18
N LEU A 10 -25.26 -19.05 -12.20
CA LEU A 10 -23.84 -19.45 -12.22
C LEU A 10 -22.90 -18.35 -12.75
N GLY A 11 -23.43 -17.33 -13.43
CA GLY A 11 -22.62 -16.25 -14.02
C GLY A 11 -22.16 -15.17 -13.04
N LEU A 12 -22.70 -15.13 -11.81
CA LEU A 12 -22.50 -14.01 -10.88
C LEU A 12 -21.34 -14.18 -9.89
N ILE A 13 -20.65 -15.33 -9.89
CA ILE A 13 -19.64 -15.67 -8.87
C ILE A 13 -18.22 -15.19 -9.25
N CYS A 14 -17.99 -14.76 -10.50
CA CYS A 14 -16.65 -14.36 -10.97
C CYS A 14 -16.25 -12.90 -10.70
N LEU A 15 -17.06 -12.09 -10.00
CA LEU A 15 -16.79 -10.65 -9.86
C LEU A 15 -16.08 -10.22 -8.55
N SER A 16 -15.75 -11.15 -7.67
CA SER A 16 -15.25 -10.82 -6.32
C SER A 16 -13.75 -11.04 -6.14
N VAL A 17 -12.94 -10.91 -7.19
CA VAL A 17 -11.48 -10.81 -7.00
C VAL A 17 -11.22 -9.53 -6.21
N PRO A 18 -10.70 -9.60 -4.96
CA PRO A 18 -10.26 -8.41 -4.28
C PRO A 18 -9.05 -7.93 -5.07
N ALA A 19 -9.22 -6.87 -5.86
CA ALA A 19 -8.08 -6.13 -6.38
C ALA A 19 -7.34 -5.61 -5.15
N GLY A 20 -6.21 -6.25 -4.81
CA GLY A 20 -5.31 -5.73 -3.78
C GLY A 20 -4.97 -4.30 -4.17
N ALA A 21 -5.50 -3.33 -3.43
CA ALA A 21 -5.29 -1.93 -3.74
C ALA A 21 -3.79 -1.65 -3.61
N ALA A 22 -3.15 -1.32 -4.72
CA ALA A 22 -1.78 -0.85 -4.71
C ALA A 22 -1.68 0.41 -3.82
N GLY A 23 -0.51 0.62 -3.21
CA GLY A 23 -0.26 1.84 -2.46
C GLY A 23 -0.37 3.08 -3.34
N ASP A 24 -0.98 4.14 -2.81
CA ASP A 24 -1.04 5.45 -3.47
C ASP A 24 0.17 6.30 -3.05
N ALA A 25 1.10 6.50 -3.98
CA ALA A 25 2.31 7.27 -3.74
C ALA A 25 2.02 8.75 -3.43
N ALA A 26 0.97 9.35 -4.02
CA ALA A 26 0.63 10.75 -3.77
C ALA A 26 0.06 10.93 -2.37
N ALA A 27 -0.86 10.06 -1.96
CA ALA A 27 -1.35 10.02 -0.58
C ALA A 27 -0.24 9.70 0.42
N GLY A 28 0.69 8.79 0.05
CA GLY A 28 1.88 8.48 0.83
C GLY A 28 2.79 9.69 1.04
N GLN A 29 3.06 10.46 -0.02
CA GLN A 29 3.88 11.67 0.05
C GLN A 29 3.27 12.71 0.99
N GLN A 30 1.95 12.93 0.95
CA GLN A 30 1.28 13.87 1.85
C GLN A 30 1.51 13.51 3.32
N LYS A 31 1.37 12.23 3.68
CA LYS A 31 1.63 11.74 5.04
C LYS A 31 3.10 11.85 5.42
N ALA A 32 4.00 11.47 4.51
CA ALA A 32 5.44 11.51 4.72
C ALA A 32 5.94 12.93 5.03
N THR A 33 5.44 13.93 4.31
CA THR A 33 5.80 15.34 4.53
C THR A 33 5.38 15.86 5.92
N GLN A 34 4.28 15.35 6.48
CA GLN A 34 3.73 15.86 7.75
C GLN A 34 4.55 15.43 8.97
N VAL A 35 5.00 14.18 9.02
CA VAL A 35 5.60 13.60 10.24
C VAL A 35 6.93 12.87 10.02
N CYS A 36 7.15 12.31 8.84
CA CYS A 36 8.33 11.47 8.58
C CYS A 36 9.55 12.31 8.15
N ALA A 37 9.30 13.34 7.33
CA ALA A 37 10.35 14.17 6.72
C ALA A 37 11.22 14.91 7.74
N ALA A 38 10.70 15.17 8.95
CA ALA A 38 11.45 15.81 10.02
C ALA A 38 12.71 15.04 10.44
N CYS A 39 12.69 13.70 10.35
CA CYS A 39 13.83 12.84 10.71
C CYS A 39 14.47 12.17 9.49
N HIS A 40 13.66 11.73 8.53
CA HIS A 40 14.14 10.97 7.37
C HIS A 40 14.49 11.85 6.16
N GLY A 41 14.34 13.17 6.29
CA GLY A 41 14.54 14.15 5.22
C GLY A 41 13.35 14.24 4.27
N PRO A 42 13.20 15.36 3.53
CA PRO A 42 12.06 15.62 2.66
C PRO A 42 11.95 14.65 1.48
N THR A 43 13.06 14.02 1.09
CA THR A 43 13.12 13.03 0.01
C THR A 43 13.34 11.61 0.53
N GLY A 44 13.29 11.39 1.85
CA GLY A 44 13.66 10.12 2.47
C GLY A 44 15.17 9.84 2.51
N ASN A 45 16.01 10.80 2.11
CA ASN A 45 17.46 10.74 2.26
C ASN A 45 17.89 11.57 3.48
N SER A 46 17.89 10.97 4.67
CA SER A 46 18.38 11.68 5.86
C SER A 46 19.89 11.94 5.75
N GLU A 47 20.29 13.13 6.18
CA GLU A 47 21.71 13.52 6.35
C GLU A 47 22.25 13.11 7.73
N ASN A 48 21.36 12.81 8.68
CA ASN A 48 21.73 12.34 10.00
C ASN A 48 21.86 10.81 10.01
N ALA A 49 23.05 10.31 10.35
CA ALA A 49 23.34 8.87 10.38
C ALA A 49 22.49 8.06 11.38
N GLN A 50 21.87 8.71 12.37
CA GLN A 50 20.98 8.04 13.32
C GLN A 50 19.61 7.71 12.71
N TYR A 51 19.18 8.42 11.66
CA TYR A 51 17.91 8.17 11.00
C TYR A 51 18.15 7.47 9.65
N PRO A 52 17.56 6.29 9.44
CA PRO A 52 17.80 5.53 8.21
C PRO A 52 17.23 6.25 6.98
N LYS A 53 17.88 6.04 5.83
CA LYS A 53 17.37 6.45 4.53
C LYS A 53 16.22 5.53 4.10
N LEU A 54 15.11 6.14 3.70
CA LEU A 54 13.92 5.46 3.19
C LEU A 54 13.84 5.50 1.66
N ALA A 55 14.53 6.46 1.04
CA ALA A 55 14.53 6.61 -0.42
C ALA A 55 15.08 5.36 -1.12
N GLY A 56 14.32 4.84 -2.09
CA GLY A 56 14.70 3.66 -2.87
C GLY A 56 14.57 2.32 -2.13
N GLN A 57 14.00 2.31 -0.92
CA GLN A 57 13.73 1.07 -0.20
C GLN A 57 12.57 0.28 -0.85
N TYR A 58 12.61 -1.04 -0.71
CA TYR A 58 11.54 -1.90 -1.19
C TYR A 58 10.25 -1.68 -0.38
N GLN A 59 9.12 -1.70 -1.07
CA GLN A 59 7.80 -1.43 -0.49
C GLN A 59 7.46 -2.42 0.63
N ASP A 60 7.71 -3.71 0.40
CA ASP A 60 7.45 -4.80 1.34
C ASP A 60 8.27 -4.66 2.62
N TYR A 61 9.54 -4.24 2.50
CA TYR A 61 10.37 -3.94 3.66
C TYR A 61 9.87 -2.73 4.45
N LEU A 62 9.49 -1.63 3.77
CA LEU A 62 8.92 -0.46 4.45
C LEU A 62 7.64 -0.82 5.19
N GLU A 63 6.76 -1.60 4.57
CA GLU A 63 5.53 -2.09 5.19
C GLU A 63 5.83 -2.98 6.41
N HIS A 64 6.75 -3.92 6.28
CA HIS A 64 7.18 -4.79 7.38
C HIS A 64 7.70 -3.97 8.57
N ALA A 65 8.60 -3.04 8.32
CA ALA A 65 9.18 -2.19 9.37
C ALA A 65 8.12 -1.33 10.06
N LEU A 66 7.24 -0.67 9.30
CA LEU A 66 6.15 0.16 9.85
C LEU A 66 5.18 -0.63 10.73
N LYS A 67 4.95 -1.91 10.40
CA LYS A 67 4.13 -2.81 11.22
C LYS A 67 4.89 -3.34 12.45
N GLY A 68 6.21 -3.51 12.35
CA GLY A 68 7.05 -4.02 13.43
C GLY A 68 7.36 -3.01 14.54
N TYR A 69 7.26 -1.70 14.26
CA TYR A 69 7.54 -0.64 15.25
C TYR A 69 6.30 -0.16 16.04
N GLN A 70 5.14 -0.78 15.84
CA GLN A 70 3.92 -0.53 16.62
C GLN A 70 3.99 -1.23 17.97
#